data_AF-A0AAU7U8F5-F1
#
_entry.id   AF-A0AAU7U8F5-F1
#
_cell.length_a   1.000
_cell.length_b   1.000
_cell.length_c   1.000
_cell.angle_alpha   90.00
_cell.angle_beta   90.00
_cell.angle_gamma   90.00
#
_symmetry.space_group_name_H-M   'P 1'
#
loop_
_entity.id
_entity.type
_entity.pdbx_description
1 polymer ?
#
loop_
_entity_poly.entity_id
_entity_poly.type
_entity_poly.pdbx_seq_one_letter_code
_entity_poly.pdbx_strand_id
1 'polypeptide(L)'
;MDVHLSEQQWQAFLAGLYERDDRLERREPGVEYPLDEKVDAYIFSGHAEALNSEDIDGDVWGTLEDLEMEAADEDSAWALIRDFYLERGCVLMHIEHDGEWIISEALARRLGLLPAGD
;
A
#
# COMPACT_ATOMS: atom_id res chain seq x y z
N MET A 1 -4.53 -8.24 -8.84
CA MET A 1 -3.76 -9.30 -8.15
C MET A 1 -3.76 -8.91 -6.71
N ASP A 2 -4.12 -9.84 -5.83
CA ASP A 2 -4.61 -9.48 -4.51
C ASP A 2 -3.81 -10.19 -3.42
N VAL A 3 -3.50 -9.45 -2.37
CA VAL A 3 -2.79 -9.94 -1.17
C VAL A 3 -3.69 -9.69 0.03
N HIS A 4 -3.96 -10.73 0.81
CA HIS A 4 -4.77 -10.63 2.02
C HIS A 4 -3.88 -10.79 3.24
N LEU A 5 -3.91 -9.82 4.15
CA LEU A 5 -3.17 -9.80 5.40
C LEU A 5 -4.15 -9.69 6.56
N SER A 6 -3.97 -10.55 7.56
CA SER A 6 -4.52 -10.27 8.89
C SER A 6 -3.81 -9.09 9.52
N GLU A 7 -4.41 -8.51 10.55
CA GLU A 7 -3.81 -7.40 11.30
C GLU A 7 -2.41 -7.77 11.83
N GLN A 8 -2.24 -8.99 12.34
CA GLN A 8 -0.92 -9.45 12.80
C GLN A 8 0.10 -9.58 11.65
N GLN A 9 -0.33 -10.03 10.48
CA GLN A 9 0.54 -10.11 9.31
C GLN A 9 0.93 -8.73 8.81
N TRP A 10 0.01 -7.78 8.86
CA TRP A 10 0.25 -6.38 8.51
C TRP A 10 1.28 -5.73 9.44
N GLN A 11 1.10 -5.85 10.76
CA GLN A 11 2.05 -5.32 11.73
C GLN A 11 3.43 -6.00 11.61
N ALA A 12 3.48 -7.31 11.37
CA ALA A 12 4.73 -8.03 11.16
C ALA A 12 5.41 -7.61 9.85
N PHE A 13 4.64 -7.35 8.80
CA PHE A 13 5.12 -6.84 7.53
C PHE A 13 5.77 -5.45 7.73
N LEU A 14 5.05 -4.49 8.30
CA LEU A 14 5.56 -3.14 8.58
C LEU A 14 6.83 -3.17 9.45
N ALA A 15 6.85 -3.98 10.51
CA ALA A 15 8.01 -4.14 11.37
C ALA A 15 9.25 -4.71 10.65
N GLY A 16 9.03 -5.42 9.53
CA GLY A 16 10.07 -5.92 8.65
C GLY A 16 10.60 -4.90 7.64
N LEU A 17 10.07 -3.68 7.61
CA LEU A 17 10.46 -2.64 6.66
C LEU A 17 11.31 -1.55 7.31
N TYR A 18 12.08 -0.87 6.47
CA TYR A 18 12.73 0.39 6.81
C TYR A 18 12.57 1.37 5.65
N GLU A 19 12.59 2.66 5.96
CA GLU A 19 12.60 3.74 4.97
C GLU A 19 13.88 4.55 5.12
N ARG A 20 14.56 4.83 4.01
CA ARG A 20 15.70 5.75 3.96
C ARG A 20 15.76 6.43 2.60
N ASP A 21 15.93 7.75 2.57
CA ASP A 21 16.03 8.54 1.34
C ASP A 21 14.84 8.29 0.38
N ASP A 22 13.61 8.33 0.89
CA ASP A 22 12.35 8.05 0.19
C ASP A 22 12.26 6.63 -0.40
N ARG A 23 13.11 5.70 0.05
CA ARG A 23 13.12 4.31 -0.39
C ARG A 23 12.64 3.38 0.71
N LEU A 24 11.52 2.73 0.43
CA LEU A 24 10.97 1.66 1.24
C LEU A 24 11.58 0.30 0.87
N GLU A 25 12.21 -0.36 1.84
CA GLU A 25 12.89 -1.63 1.66
C GLU A 25 12.71 -2.58 2.85
N ARG A 26 13.10 -3.84 2.65
CA ARG A 26 13.05 -4.86 3.70
C ARG A 26 14.31 -4.82 4.56
N ARG A 27 14.11 -4.98 5.87
CA ARG A 27 15.20 -5.18 6.83
C ARG A 27 15.91 -6.51 6.57
N GLU A 28 17.23 -6.46 6.62
CA GLU A 28 18.11 -7.63 6.56
C GLU A 28 18.44 -8.18 7.95
N PRO A 29 18.43 -9.51 8.16
CA PRO A 29 18.83 -10.11 9.42
C PRO A 29 20.28 -9.76 9.81
N GLY A 30 20.48 -9.29 11.04
CA GLY A 30 21.80 -8.95 11.57
C GLY A 30 22.32 -7.56 11.21
N VAL A 31 21.55 -6.77 10.47
CA VAL A 31 21.84 -5.35 10.22
C VAL A 31 21.12 -4.48 11.25
N GLU A 32 21.83 -3.50 11.81
CA GLU A 32 21.24 -2.49 12.68
C GLU A 32 20.69 -1.34 11.84
N TYR A 33 19.49 -0.89 12.19
CA TYR A 33 18.81 0.22 11.54
C TYR A 33 18.42 1.26 12.61
N PRO A 34 18.65 2.55 12.36
CA PRO A 34 18.14 3.64 13.18
C PRO A 34 16.63 3.58 13.45
N LEU A 35 16.20 4.21 14.55
CA LEU A 35 14.78 4.22 14.97
C LEU A 35 13.91 5.11 14.09
N ASP A 36 14.49 6.16 13.54
CA ASP A 36 13.88 7.09 12.58
C ASP A 36 13.65 6.44 11.20
N GLU A 37 14.22 5.27 10.94
CA GLU A 37 13.94 4.45 9.75
C GLU A 37 12.85 3.41 10.01
N LYS A 38 12.10 3.52 11.10
CA LYS A 38 10.97 2.62 11.38
C LYS A 38 9.79 3.01 10.49
N VAL A 39 9.19 2.00 9.87
CA VAL A 39 7.98 2.16 9.06
C VAL A 39 6.76 1.81 9.89
N ASP A 40 5.76 2.67 9.85
CA ASP A 40 4.39 2.41 10.28
C ASP A 40 3.41 2.60 9.09
N ALA A 41 2.11 2.50 9.34
CA ALA A 41 1.10 2.64 8.29
C ALA A 41 1.12 4.03 7.62
N TYR A 42 1.45 5.09 8.37
CA TYR A 42 1.53 6.45 7.84
C TYR A 42 2.75 6.63 6.93
N ILE A 43 3.91 6.10 7.30
CA ILE A 43 5.08 6.10 6.39
C ILE A 43 4.80 5.22 5.16
N PHE A 44 4.16 4.06 5.34
CA PHE A 44 3.81 3.19 4.23
C PHE A 44 2.83 3.84 3.24
N SER A 45 1.87 4.66 3.71
CA SER A 45 0.89 5.31 2.83
C SER A 45 1.52 6.28 1.84
N GLY A 46 2.66 6.88 2.16
CA GLY A 46 3.43 7.69 1.22
C GLY A 46 3.97 6.91 0.01
N HIS A 47 3.94 5.57 0.04
CA HIS A 47 4.34 4.69 -1.06
C HIS A 47 3.15 3.98 -1.73
N ALA A 48 1.92 4.19 -1.24
CA ALA A 48 0.72 3.66 -1.87
C ALA A 48 0.32 4.53 -3.08
N GLU A 49 -0.23 3.89 -4.10
CA GLU A 49 -0.79 4.59 -5.27
C GLU A 49 -2.17 5.17 -4.95
N ALA A 50 -2.93 4.47 -4.10
CA ALA A 50 -4.19 4.91 -3.50
C ALA A 50 -4.55 3.98 -2.33
N LEU A 51 -5.41 4.43 -1.42
CA LEU A 51 -5.91 3.60 -0.32
C LEU A 51 -7.31 4.04 0.12
N ASN A 52 -8.02 3.12 0.74
CA ASN A 52 -9.27 3.32 1.45
C ASN A 52 -9.14 2.58 2.79
N SER A 53 -8.73 3.32 3.83
CA SER A 53 -8.37 2.81 5.16
C SER A 53 -9.22 3.48 6.23
N GLU A 54 -9.51 2.75 7.31
CA GLU A 54 -10.16 3.28 8.51
C GLU A 54 -9.20 4.16 9.34
N ASP A 55 -7.89 3.88 9.28
CA ASP A 55 -6.88 4.54 10.10
C ASP A 55 -6.17 5.71 9.39
N ILE A 56 -6.09 5.67 8.05
CA ILE A 56 -5.41 6.66 7.23
C ILE A 56 -6.38 7.25 6.20
N ASP A 57 -6.50 8.57 6.17
CA ASP A 57 -7.27 9.29 5.15
C ASP A 57 -6.54 9.20 3.80
N GLY A 58 -7.13 8.44 2.87
CA GLY A 58 -6.59 8.19 1.54
C GLY A 58 -6.97 9.21 0.47
N ASP A 59 -7.75 10.25 0.82
CA ASP A 59 -8.28 11.25 -0.12
C ASP A 59 -8.85 10.62 -1.42
N VAL A 60 -9.88 9.78 -1.25
CA VAL A 60 -10.55 9.06 -2.35
C VAL A 60 -11.04 10.03 -3.43
N TRP A 61 -11.60 11.18 -3.02
CA TRP A 61 -12.14 12.15 -3.96
C TRP A 61 -11.06 12.94 -4.69
N GLY A 62 -9.99 13.36 -4.01
CA GLY A 62 -8.84 14.00 -4.66
C GLY A 62 -8.16 13.06 -5.64
N THR A 63 -7.99 11.79 -5.26
CA THR A 63 -7.47 10.76 -6.16
C THR A 63 -8.37 10.59 -7.40
N LEU A 64 -9.69 10.52 -7.22
CA LEU A 64 -10.63 10.40 -8.35
C LEU A 64 -10.55 11.60 -9.30
N GLU A 65 -10.40 12.81 -8.76
CA GLU A 65 -10.25 14.04 -9.53
C GLU A 65 -8.94 14.03 -10.34
N ASP A 66 -7.82 13.61 -9.75
CA ASP A 66 -6.53 13.46 -10.43
C ASP A 66 -6.59 12.44 -11.59
N LEU A 67 -7.48 11.45 -11.49
CA LEU A 67 -7.75 10.47 -12.55
C LEU A 67 -8.73 10.98 -13.62
N GLU A 68 -9.24 12.21 -13.49
CA GLU A 68 -10.25 12.83 -14.35
C GLU A 68 -11.54 12.00 -14.46
N MET A 69 -11.97 11.40 -13.34
CA MET A 69 -13.17 10.55 -13.25
C MET A 69 -14.26 11.16 -12.37
N GLU A 70 -15.50 10.68 -12.53
CA GLU A 70 -16.65 11.11 -11.73
C GLU A 70 -17.38 9.89 -11.15
N ALA A 71 -17.86 10.03 -9.91
CA ALA A 71 -18.63 9.01 -9.21
C ALA A 71 -19.78 9.63 -8.41
N ALA A 72 -20.83 8.85 -8.17
CA ALA A 72 -22.01 9.31 -7.42
C ALA A 72 -21.84 9.25 -5.90
N ASP A 73 -20.97 8.37 -5.42
CA ASP A 73 -20.68 8.08 -4.02
C ASP A 73 -19.27 7.51 -3.87
N GLU A 74 -18.81 7.42 -2.62
CA GLU A 74 -17.43 7.04 -2.29
C GLU A 74 -17.12 5.58 -2.62
N ASP A 75 -18.09 4.67 -2.43
CA ASP A 75 -17.95 3.26 -2.83
C ASP A 75 -17.71 3.14 -4.34
N SER A 76 -18.47 3.89 -5.13
CA SER A 76 -18.32 3.95 -6.59
C SER A 76 -17.01 4.62 -6.99
N ALA A 77 -16.59 5.68 -6.29
CA ALA A 77 -15.30 6.34 -6.52
C ALA A 77 -14.13 5.37 -6.29
N TRP A 78 -14.17 4.66 -5.16
CA TRP A 78 -13.15 3.68 -4.82
C TRP A 78 -13.12 2.51 -5.81
N ALA A 79 -14.28 2.03 -6.28
CA ALA A 79 -14.33 1.01 -7.32
C ALA A 79 -13.62 1.45 -8.61
N LEU A 80 -13.84 2.69 -9.06
CA LEU A 80 -13.19 3.24 -10.25
C LEU A 80 -11.66 3.38 -10.09
N ILE A 81 -11.21 3.86 -8.92
CA ILE A 81 -9.78 3.98 -8.59
C ILE A 81 -9.11 2.61 -8.60
N ARG A 82 -9.73 1.60 -7.96
CA ARG A 82 -9.21 0.23 -7.97
C ARG A 82 -9.08 -0.30 -9.38
N ASP A 83 -10.14 -0.22 -10.17
CA ASP A 83 -10.14 -0.73 -11.54
C ASP A 83 -9.04 -0.06 -12.37
N PHE A 84 -8.89 1.27 -12.25
CA PHE A 84 -7.85 2.02 -12.95
C PHE A 84 -6.44 1.49 -12.64
N TYR A 85 -6.08 1.31 -11.38
CA TYR A 85 -4.73 0.87 -11.00
C TYR A 85 -4.52 -0.63 -11.26
N LEU A 86 -5.54 -1.45 -11.04
CA LEU A 86 -5.45 -2.90 -11.26
C LEU A 86 -5.28 -3.24 -12.74
N GLU A 87 -5.94 -2.51 -13.65
CA GLU A 87 -5.73 -2.64 -15.10
C GLU A 87 -4.28 -2.32 -15.53
N ARG A 88 -3.57 -1.51 -14.73
CA ARG A 88 -2.17 -1.13 -14.94
C ARG A 88 -1.17 -2.06 -14.25
N GLY A 89 -1.64 -3.14 -13.65
CA GLY A 89 -0.83 -4.16 -13.01
C GLY A 89 -0.51 -3.90 -11.54
N CYS A 90 -1.09 -2.88 -10.91
CA CYS A 90 -0.92 -2.68 -9.48
C CYS A 90 -1.54 -3.84 -8.66
N VAL A 91 -1.21 -3.86 -7.37
CA VAL A 91 -1.56 -4.91 -6.43
C VAL A 91 -2.50 -4.33 -5.38
N LEU A 92 -3.63 -5.00 -5.18
CA LEU A 92 -4.56 -4.68 -4.12
C LEU A 92 -4.17 -5.48 -2.86
N MET A 93 -3.98 -4.78 -1.75
CA MET A 93 -3.77 -5.35 -0.44
C MET A 93 -5.05 -5.17 0.37
N HIS A 94 -5.59 -6.25 0.91
CA HIS A 94 -6.68 -6.23 1.88
C HIS A 94 -6.11 -6.46 3.27
N ILE A 95 -6.25 -5.48 4.15
CA ILE A 95 -5.78 -5.54 5.53
C ILE A 95 -7.01 -5.65 6.43
N GLU A 96 -7.05 -6.72 7.23
CA GLU A 96 -8.14 -6.98 8.16
C GLU A 96 -8.33 -5.79 9.13
N HIS A 97 -9.54 -5.27 9.23
CA HIS A 97 -9.94 -4.12 10.06
C HIS A 97 -9.37 -2.75 9.67
N ASP A 98 -8.43 -2.67 8.74
CA ASP A 98 -7.89 -1.40 8.27
C ASP A 98 -8.48 -1.00 6.91
N GLY A 99 -8.52 -1.90 5.93
CA GLY A 99 -9.14 -1.61 4.63
C GLY A 99 -8.32 -2.07 3.42
N GLU A 100 -8.38 -1.29 2.34
CA GLU A 100 -7.80 -1.64 1.05
C GLU A 100 -6.71 -0.66 0.61
N TRP A 101 -5.58 -1.19 0.19
CA TRP A 101 -4.40 -0.40 -0.22
C TRP A 101 -3.92 -0.85 -1.58
N ILE A 102 -3.53 0.09 -2.43
CA ILE A 102 -3.00 -0.19 -3.76
C ILE A 102 -1.52 0.20 -3.79
N ILE A 103 -0.68 -0.74 -4.21
CA ILE A 103 0.75 -0.49 -4.43
C ILE A 103 1.16 -0.97 -5.82
N SER A 104 2.22 -0.37 -6.38
CA SER A 104 2.78 -0.87 -7.63
C SER A 104 3.30 -2.31 -7.50
N GLU A 105 3.24 -3.07 -8.60
CA GLU A 105 3.76 -4.43 -8.65
C GLU A 105 5.25 -4.50 -8.29
N ALA A 106 6.03 -3.53 -8.76
CA ALA A 106 7.46 -3.44 -8.50
C ALA A 106 7.75 -3.28 -7.00
N LEU A 107 6.96 -2.45 -6.31
CA LEU A 107 7.06 -2.30 -4.86
C LEU A 107 6.65 -3.59 -4.15
N ALA A 108 5.51 -4.18 -4.52
CA ALA A 108 5.03 -5.43 -3.92
C ALA A 108 6.07 -6.56 -4.02
N ARG A 109 6.73 -6.71 -5.17
CA ARG A 109 7.82 -7.69 -5.36
C ARG A 109 9.06 -7.32 -4.54
N ARG A 110 9.47 -6.05 -4.52
CA ARG A 110 10.62 -5.58 -3.72
C ARG A 110 10.42 -5.87 -2.22
N LEU A 111 9.21 -5.69 -1.73
CA LEU A 111 8.85 -5.90 -0.33
C LEU A 111 8.54 -7.37 -0.01
N GLY A 112 8.57 -8.26 -1.01
CA GLY A 112 8.34 -9.70 -0.82
C GLY A 112 6.88 -10.09 -0.57
N LEU A 113 5.92 -9.21 -0.90
CA LEU A 113 4.48 -9.54 -0.91
C LEU A 113 4.10 -10.44 -2.08
N LEU A 114 4.89 -10.36 -3.16
CA LEU A 114 4.79 -11.22 -4.34
C LEU A 114 6.09 -11.98 -4.55
N PRO A 115 6.04 -13.16 -5.21
CA PRO A 115 7.25 -13.84 -5.65
C PRO A 115 8.10 -12.92 -6.55
N ALA A 116 9.42 -13.07 -6.56
CA ALA A 116 10.25 -12.41 -7.57
C ALA A 116 9.77 -12.88 -8.96
N GLY A 117 9.51 -11.95 -9.88
CA GLY A 117 9.09 -12.31 -11.23
C GLY A 117 10.20 -13.07 -11.94
N ASP A 118 9.83 -14.11 -12.68
CA ASP A 118 10.73 -14.82 -13.62
C ASP A 118 11.12 -13.93 -14.80
#